data_AF-A0A136JMU4-F1
#
_entry.id   AF-A0A136JMU4-F1
#
_cell.length_a   1.000
_cell.length_b   1.000
_cell.length_c   1.000
_cell.angle_alpha   90.00
_cell.angle_beta   90.00
_cell.angle_gamma   90.00
#
_symmetry.space_group_name_H-M   'P 1'
#
loop_
_entity.id
_entity.type
_entity.pdbx_description
1 polymer ?
#
loop_
_entity_poly.entity_id
_entity_poly.type
_entity_poly.pdbx_seq_one_letter_code
_entity_poly.pdbx_strand_id
1 'polypeptide(L)'
;MKISVTLADGTECPIIVKSETEQRLSKTCFRATKDPLAGNFIDWRTVNAVFEDEEVLELFIEELSESWKKNKFGTSGVTLELEKNIGWESTDDIKKYSADELEAFTPNRRSTALRVKPTCRNHPAPYTSDLTIIYEFRFNDGEPKVFIHSLYPGCDIGELKDDITKREGRVFFGWYHPGE
;
A
#
# COMPACT_ATOMS: atom_id res chain seq x y z
N MET A 1 -11.25 -6.35 -11.19
CA MET A 1 -10.88 -7.78 -10.97
C MET A 1 -11.75 -8.40 -9.88
N LYS A 2 -12.01 -9.71 -9.96
CA LYS A 2 -12.61 -10.51 -8.89
C LYS A 2 -11.86 -11.85 -8.80
N ILE A 3 -11.39 -12.20 -7.61
CA ILE A 3 -10.74 -13.49 -7.30
C ILE A 3 -11.53 -14.12 -6.16
N SER A 4 -11.80 -15.43 -6.22
CA SER A 4 -12.41 -16.16 -5.11
C SER A 4 -11.31 -16.82 -4.29
N VAL A 5 -11.30 -16.58 -2.98
CA VAL A 5 -10.42 -17.29 -2.04
C VAL A 5 -11.26 -18.06 -1.02
N THR A 6 -10.61 -19.00 -0.32
CA THR A 6 -11.24 -19.79 0.75
C THR A 6 -10.59 -19.42 2.07
N LEU A 7 -11.39 -19.01 3.05
CA LEU A 7 -10.92 -18.74 4.41
C LEU A 7 -10.59 -20.03 5.15
N ALA A 8 -9.89 -19.93 6.28
CA ALA A 8 -9.41 -21.10 7.04
C ALA A 8 -10.51 -22.09 7.50
N ASP A 9 -11.77 -21.68 7.58
CA ASP A 9 -12.92 -22.53 7.92
C ASP A 9 -13.65 -23.13 6.71
N GLY A 10 -13.13 -22.91 5.50
CA GLY A 10 -13.74 -23.35 4.24
C GLY A 10 -14.73 -22.35 3.63
N THR A 11 -14.95 -21.19 4.26
CA THR A 11 -15.88 -20.18 3.73
C THR A 11 -15.30 -19.51 2.49
N GLU A 12 -16.07 -19.49 1.40
CA GLU A 12 -15.71 -18.74 0.20
C GLU A 12 -15.81 -17.23 0.45
N CYS A 13 -14.76 -16.49 0.08
CA CYS A 13 -14.71 -15.05 0.21
C CYS A 13 -14.14 -14.42 -1.06
N PRO A 14 -14.94 -13.75 -1.90
CA PRO A 14 -14.40 -13.05 -3.05
C PRO A 14 -13.65 -11.76 -2.64
N ILE A 15 -12.45 -11.61 -3.20
CA ILE A 15 -11.69 -10.37 -3.25
C ILE A 15 -12.07 -9.61 -4.52
N ILE A 16 -12.52 -8.37 -4.35
CA ILE A 16 -13.10 -7.55 -5.40
C ILE A 16 -12.33 -6.23 -5.49
N VAL A 17 -11.92 -5.88 -6.70
CA VAL A 17 -11.27 -4.59 -6.98
C VAL A 17 -12.02 -3.91 -8.10
N LYS A 18 -12.59 -2.75 -7.77
CA LYS A 18 -13.38 -1.95 -8.71
C LYS A 18 -12.49 -1.39 -9.81
N SER A 19 -13.02 -1.29 -11.02
CA SER A 19 -12.27 -0.78 -12.18
C SER A 19 -11.71 0.63 -11.95
N GLU A 20 -12.43 1.50 -11.24
CA GLU A 20 -11.92 2.83 -10.86
C GLU A 20 -10.70 2.76 -9.95
N THR A 21 -10.69 1.80 -9.01
CA THR A 21 -9.53 1.56 -8.14
C THR A 21 -8.36 1.03 -8.93
N GLU A 22 -8.59 0.07 -9.84
CA GLU A 22 -7.54 -0.44 -10.73
C GLU A 22 -6.93 0.67 -11.60
N GLN A 23 -7.77 1.52 -12.18
CA GLN A 23 -7.32 2.67 -13.00
C GLN A 23 -6.55 3.71 -12.18
N ARG A 24 -6.89 3.90 -10.90
CA ARG A 24 -6.15 4.78 -10.00
C ARG A 24 -4.79 4.17 -9.65
N LEU A 25 -4.78 2.88 -9.30
CA LEU A 25 -3.55 2.17 -8.91
C LEU A 25 -2.57 2.06 -10.09
N SER A 26 -3.06 1.85 -11.32
CA SER A 26 -2.21 1.84 -12.51
C SER A 26 -1.45 3.16 -12.75
N LYS A 27 -1.95 4.27 -12.20
CA LYS A 27 -1.32 5.59 -12.26
C LYS A 27 -0.53 5.95 -11.01
N THR A 28 -0.50 5.10 -9.99
CA THR A 28 0.10 5.44 -8.68
C THR A 28 1.11 4.42 -8.18
N CYS A 29 0.87 3.11 -8.24
CA CYS A 29 1.83 2.11 -7.77
C CYS A 29 2.27 1.12 -8.86
N PHE A 30 1.63 1.16 -10.04
CA PHE A 30 2.02 0.36 -11.22
C PHE A 30 2.41 1.25 -12.42
N ARG A 31 3.11 2.37 -12.18
CA ARG A 31 3.30 3.46 -13.15
C ARG A 31 4.25 3.15 -14.30
N ALA A 32 5.26 2.32 -14.11
CA ALA A 32 6.24 2.01 -15.14
C ALA A 32 7.15 0.85 -14.74
N THR A 33 7.61 0.09 -15.73
CA THR A 33 8.50 -1.08 -15.57
C THR A 33 9.96 -0.75 -15.84
N LYS A 34 10.29 0.54 -16.08
CA LYS A 34 11.62 0.94 -16.54
C LYS A 34 12.35 1.85 -15.57
N ASP A 35 11.62 2.66 -14.81
CA ASP A 35 12.22 3.64 -13.92
C ASP A 35 11.94 3.25 -12.47
N PRO A 36 12.97 3.08 -11.63
CA PRO A 36 12.81 2.88 -10.20
C PRO A 36 12.27 4.18 -9.60
N LEU A 37 11.01 4.18 -9.16
CA LEU A 37 10.33 5.37 -8.65
C LEU A 37 9.70 5.09 -7.29
N ALA A 38 9.75 6.09 -6.41
CA ALA A 38 9.16 6.01 -5.08
C ALA A 38 7.67 5.63 -5.12
N GLY A 39 7.25 4.66 -4.31
CA GLY A 39 5.88 4.15 -4.24
C GLY A 39 5.46 3.28 -5.43
N ASN A 40 6.41 2.71 -6.17
CA ASN A 40 6.15 1.85 -7.33
C ASN A 40 6.62 0.42 -7.05
N PHE A 41 5.91 -0.57 -7.60
CA PHE A 41 6.37 -1.96 -7.55
C PHE A 41 7.48 -2.22 -8.58
N ILE A 42 8.35 -3.19 -8.29
CA ILE A 42 9.44 -3.64 -9.17
C ILE A 42 8.85 -4.46 -10.33
N ASP A 43 8.24 -5.60 -10.00
CA ASP A 43 7.82 -6.59 -10.99
C ASP A 43 6.32 -6.59 -11.26
N TRP A 44 5.51 -6.26 -10.25
CA TRP A 44 4.05 -6.27 -10.40
C TRP A 44 3.59 -5.07 -11.23
N ARG A 45 2.73 -5.36 -12.22
CA ARG A 45 2.22 -4.34 -13.18
C ARG A 45 0.73 -4.10 -13.06
N THR A 46 0.03 -4.95 -12.32
CA THR A 46 -1.40 -4.91 -12.15
C THR A 46 -1.75 -5.44 -10.76
N VAL A 47 -2.94 -5.10 -10.29
CA VAL A 47 -3.50 -5.69 -9.08
C VAL A 47 -3.60 -7.21 -9.18
N ASN A 48 -3.92 -7.73 -10.37
CA ASN A 48 -4.00 -9.17 -10.60
C ASN A 48 -2.64 -9.85 -10.37
N ALA A 49 -1.55 -9.25 -10.86
CA ALA A 49 -0.20 -9.79 -10.65
C ALA A 49 0.20 -9.83 -9.16
N VAL A 50 -0.30 -8.89 -8.34
CA VAL A 50 -0.08 -8.90 -6.87
C VAL A 50 -0.76 -10.11 -6.24
N PHE A 51 -2.01 -10.39 -6.63
CA PHE A 51 -2.78 -11.52 -6.10
C PHE A 51 -2.58 -12.83 -6.89
N GLU A 52 -1.68 -12.87 -7.87
CA GLU A 52 -1.16 -14.11 -8.47
C GLU A 52 0.09 -14.60 -7.72
N ASP A 53 0.68 -13.75 -6.87
CA ASP A 53 1.78 -14.13 -5.99
C ASP A 53 1.23 -14.95 -4.81
N GLU A 54 1.69 -16.20 -4.69
CA GLU A 54 1.20 -17.17 -3.72
C GLU A 54 1.41 -16.70 -2.28
N GLU A 55 2.56 -16.09 -2.00
CA GLU A 55 2.91 -15.58 -0.67
C GLU A 55 1.96 -14.46 -0.24
N VAL A 56 1.66 -13.53 -1.15
CA VAL A 56 0.71 -12.44 -0.90
C VAL A 56 -0.69 -12.99 -0.61
N LEU A 57 -1.15 -13.95 -1.40
CA LEU A 57 -2.47 -14.54 -1.20
C LEU A 57 -2.55 -15.28 0.13
N GLU A 58 -1.53 -16.09 0.47
CA GLU A 58 -1.48 -16.86 1.72
C GLU A 58 -1.56 -15.93 2.93
N LEU A 59 -0.63 -14.97 3.03
CA LEU A 59 -0.59 -14.02 4.15
C LEU A 59 -1.87 -13.18 4.24
N PHE A 60 -2.44 -12.77 3.12
CA PHE A 60 -3.68 -11.99 3.14
C PHE A 60 -4.89 -12.85 3.52
N ILE A 61 -4.97 -14.11 3.10
CA ILE A 61 -6.03 -15.04 3.50
C ILE A 61 -5.95 -15.32 5.01
N GLU A 62 -4.75 -15.41 5.59
CA GLU A 62 -4.56 -15.53 7.03
C GLU A 62 -5.15 -14.34 7.78
N GLU A 63 -4.82 -13.11 7.37
CA GLU A 63 -5.38 -11.88 7.94
C GLU A 63 -6.91 -11.84 7.83
N LEU A 64 -7.45 -12.17 6.64
CA LEU A 64 -8.89 -12.22 6.42
C LEU A 64 -9.55 -13.29 7.28
N SER A 65 -8.92 -14.45 7.44
CA SER A 65 -9.42 -15.55 8.28
C SER A 65 -9.42 -15.16 9.76
N GLU A 66 -8.41 -14.44 10.22
CA GLU A 66 -8.35 -13.91 11.58
C GLU A 66 -9.44 -12.86 11.82
N SER A 67 -9.58 -11.90 10.90
CA SER A 67 -10.63 -10.89 10.93
C SER A 67 -12.02 -11.51 10.93
N TRP A 68 -12.23 -12.56 10.11
CA TRP A 68 -13.47 -13.32 10.03
C TRP A 68 -13.80 -14.01 11.36
N LYS A 69 -12.86 -14.78 11.92
CA LYS A 69 -13.03 -15.45 13.23
C LYS A 69 -13.37 -14.46 14.34
N LYS A 70 -12.86 -13.23 14.26
CA LYS A 70 -13.10 -12.16 15.23
C LYS A 70 -14.33 -11.32 14.93
N ASN A 71 -15.10 -11.62 13.88
CA ASN A 71 -16.23 -10.81 13.39
C ASN A 71 -15.86 -9.33 13.18
N LYS A 72 -14.64 -9.08 12.71
CA LYS A 72 -14.14 -7.73 12.42
C LYS A 72 -14.48 -7.36 10.97
N PHE A 73 -15.49 -6.53 10.83
CA PHE A 73 -15.96 -5.98 9.56
C PHE A 73 -15.71 -4.47 9.49
N GLY A 74 -15.65 -3.93 8.27
CA GLY A 74 -15.38 -2.52 7.99
C GLY A 74 -14.07 -2.31 7.23
N THR A 75 -13.60 -1.07 7.19
CA THR A 75 -12.35 -0.69 6.52
C THR A 75 -11.17 -0.94 7.44
N SER A 76 -10.16 -1.65 6.92
CA SER A 76 -8.91 -1.98 7.60
C SER A 76 -7.73 -1.82 6.64
N GLY A 77 -6.55 -1.68 7.22
CA GLY A 77 -5.26 -1.79 6.53
C GLY A 77 -4.47 -2.96 7.11
N VAL A 78 -3.75 -3.67 6.26
CA VAL A 78 -2.75 -4.66 6.67
C VAL A 78 -1.47 -4.42 5.90
N THR A 79 -0.33 -4.58 6.57
CA THR A 79 0.99 -4.62 5.95
C THR A 79 1.49 -6.06 6.02
N LEU A 80 1.75 -6.65 4.86
CA LEU A 80 2.30 -7.99 4.70
C LEU A 80 3.81 -7.85 4.51
N GLU A 81 4.60 -8.54 5.32
CA GLU A 81 6.05 -8.63 5.18
C GLU A 81 6.39 -9.82 4.28
N LEU A 82 7.01 -9.57 3.13
CA LEU A 82 7.34 -10.61 2.14
C LEU A 82 8.82 -10.98 2.18
N GLU A 83 9.18 -12.13 1.62
CA GLU A 83 10.58 -12.58 1.58
C GLU A 83 11.47 -11.74 0.64
N LYS A 84 10.89 -11.18 -0.42
CA LYS A 84 11.62 -10.44 -1.47
C LYS A 84 11.27 -8.96 -1.46
N ASN A 85 12.21 -8.14 -1.92
CA ASN A 85 11.90 -6.75 -2.26
C ASN A 85 10.88 -6.71 -3.40
N ILE A 86 9.82 -5.94 -3.22
CA ILE A 86 8.71 -5.85 -4.16
C ILE A 86 8.56 -4.47 -4.81
N GLY A 87 9.22 -3.45 -4.27
CA GLY A 87 9.00 -2.07 -4.65
C GLY A 87 9.95 -1.11 -3.97
N TRP A 88 9.68 0.17 -4.17
CA TRP A 88 10.30 1.27 -3.44
C TRP A 88 9.24 1.96 -2.57
N GLU A 89 9.58 2.28 -1.34
CA GLU A 89 8.65 2.98 -0.46
C GLU A 89 8.28 4.36 -1.01
N SER A 90 7.08 4.84 -0.67
CA SER A 90 6.69 6.23 -0.91
C SER A 90 7.05 7.17 0.24
N THR A 91 7.57 6.61 1.35
CA THR A 91 7.91 7.34 2.57
C THR A 91 9.16 6.76 3.23
N ASP A 92 9.79 7.53 4.13
CA ASP A 92 10.97 7.08 4.87
C ASP A 92 11.07 7.80 6.24
N ASP A 93 11.93 7.32 7.14
CA ASP A 93 12.15 7.91 8.48
C ASP A 93 12.70 9.34 8.36
N ILE A 94 12.01 10.30 8.97
CA ILE A 94 12.43 11.71 9.01
C ILE A 94 13.85 11.91 9.53
N LYS A 95 14.33 11.04 10.44
CA LYS A 95 15.66 11.15 11.06
C LYS A 95 16.81 11.02 10.07
N LYS A 96 16.56 10.51 8.86
CA LYS A 96 17.56 10.37 7.79
C LYS A 96 17.81 11.67 7.02
N TYR A 97 17.00 12.71 7.25
CA TYR A 97 16.99 13.94 6.45
C TYR A 97 17.26 15.17 7.31
N SER A 98 17.99 16.13 6.78
CA SER A 98 18.10 17.45 7.39
C SER A 98 16.95 18.36 6.97
N ALA A 99 16.66 19.39 7.78
CA ALA A 99 15.52 20.28 7.54
C ALA A 99 15.58 21.04 6.21
N ASP A 100 16.78 21.27 5.68
CA ASP A 100 17.00 21.92 4.38
C ASP A 100 16.76 20.98 3.18
N GLU A 101 16.68 19.66 3.40
CA GLU A 101 16.35 18.67 2.37
C GLU A 101 14.84 18.44 2.24
N LEU A 102 14.08 18.95 3.20
CA LEU A 102 12.64 18.76 3.31
C LEU A 102 11.87 20.01 2.91
N GLU A 103 10.66 19.81 2.38
CA GLU A 103 9.71 20.88 2.11
C GLU A 103 8.30 20.47 2.51
N ALA A 104 7.46 21.47 2.82
CA ALA A 104 6.07 21.24 3.16
C ALA A 104 5.30 20.64 1.96
N PHE A 105 4.46 19.68 2.26
CA PHE A 105 3.67 18.92 1.29
C PHE A 105 2.25 18.69 1.83
N THR A 106 1.31 18.56 0.90
CA THR A 106 -0.12 18.37 1.21
C THR A 106 -0.61 17.18 0.39
N PRO A 107 -0.52 15.94 0.93
CA PRO A 107 -0.94 14.74 0.21
C PRO A 107 -2.39 14.80 -0.25
N ASN A 108 -3.26 15.40 0.57
CA ASN A 108 -4.65 15.69 0.23
C ASN A 108 -5.16 16.91 1.03
N ARG A 109 -6.42 17.32 0.79
CA ARG A 109 -7.04 18.49 1.44
C ARG A 109 -7.16 18.41 2.96
N ARG A 110 -7.03 17.22 3.56
CA ARG A 110 -7.19 16.93 4.98
C ARG A 110 -5.85 16.70 5.69
N SER A 111 -4.73 16.66 4.97
CA SER A 111 -3.44 16.30 5.54
C SER A 111 -2.30 17.21 5.10
N THR A 112 -1.32 17.32 5.98
CA THR A 112 -0.04 17.98 5.74
C THR A 112 1.08 17.00 6.07
N ALA A 113 2.22 17.17 5.44
CA ALA A 113 3.41 16.37 5.69
C ALA A 113 4.66 17.15 5.26
N LEU A 114 5.83 16.60 5.54
CA LEU A 114 7.05 16.96 4.85
C LEU A 114 7.32 15.95 3.73
N ARG A 115 7.95 16.43 2.65
CA ARG A 115 8.51 15.59 1.61
C ARG A 115 9.96 15.93 1.35
N VAL A 116 10.71 14.95 0.87
CA VAL A 116 12.06 15.14 0.34
C VAL A 116 11.97 16.02 -0.91
N LYS A 117 12.80 17.06 -0.96
CA LYS A 117 12.83 17.98 -2.11
C LYS A 117 13.21 17.22 -3.38
N PRO A 118 12.58 17.51 -4.53
CA PRO A 118 12.92 16.87 -5.80
C PRO A 118 14.40 17.02 -6.24
N THR A 119 15.10 18.03 -5.69
CA THR A 119 16.53 18.27 -5.93
C THR A 119 17.46 17.37 -5.13
N CYS A 120 16.99 16.78 -4.02
CA CYS A 120 17.77 15.91 -3.13
C CYS A 120 17.81 14.48 -3.68
N ARG A 121 18.48 14.30 -4.82
CA ARG A 121 18.61 13.00 -5.51
C ARG A 121 19.62 12.05 -4.87
N ASN A 122 20.39 12.52 -3.89
CA ASN A 122 21.28 11.73 -3.05
C ASN A 122 20.53 10.82 -2.07
N HIS A 123 19.23 11.04 -1.88
CA HIS A 123 18.35 10.18 -1.08
C HIS A 123 17.32 9.50 -1.98
N PRO A 124 17.67 8.39 -2.64
CA PRO A 124 16.68 7.59 -3.35
C PRO A 124 15.65 6.99 -2.38
N ALA A 125 14.47 6.66 -2.89
CA ALA A 125 13.48 5.93 -2.13
C ALA A 125 13.96 4.48 -1.89
N PRO A 126 13.88 3.97 -0.64
CA PRO A 126 14.46 2.69 -0.29
C PRO A 126 13.65 1.53 -0.87
N TYR A 127 14.31 0.41 -1.13
CA TYR A 127 13.62 -0.86 -1.38
C TYR A 127 12.76 -1.28 -0.19
N THR A 128 11.72 -2.03 -0.47
CA THR A 128 10.86 -2.62 0.57
C THR A 128 10.33 -3.97 0.16
N SER A 129 10.22 -4.86 1.14
CA SER A 129 9.48 -6.12 1.07
C SER A 129 8.07 -6.02 1.66
N ASP A 130 7.70 -4.85 2.19
CA ASP A 130 6.38 -4.64 2.78
C ASP A 130 5.35 -4.29 1.71
N LEU A 131 4.21 -5.01 1.71
CA LEU A 131 3.04 -4.68 0.92
C LEU A 131 1.91 -4.20 1.84
N THR A 132 1.47 -2.96 1.68
CA THR A 132 0.27 -2.49 2.37
C THR A 132 -0.98 -2.61 1.50
N ILE A 133 -2.01 -3.25 2.08
CA ILE A 133 -3.33 -3.45 1.49
C ILE A 133 -4.37 -2.72 2.34
N ILE A 134 -5.06 -1.75 1.75
CA ILE A 134 -6.23 -1.11 2.35
C ILE A 134 -7.49 -1.72 1.76
N TYR A 135 -8.30 -2.35 2.59
CA TYR A 135 -9.47 -3.11 2.18
C TYR A 135 -10.68 -2.81 3.06
N GLU A 136 -11.85 -3.20 2.58
CA GLU A 136 -13.09 -3.20 3.35
C GLU A 136 -13.67 -4.61 3.36
N PHE A 137 -13.80 -5.16 4.57
CA PHE A 137 -14.39 -6.47 4.78
C PHE A 137 -15.87 -6.33 5.12
N ARG A 138 -16.75 -6.87 4.28
CA ARG A 138 -18.20 -6.84 4.46
C ARG A 138 -18.75 -8.24 4.64
N PHE A 139 -19.82 -8.35 5.42
CA PHE A 139 -20.64 -9.55 5.49
C PHE A 139 -22.08 -9.15 5.17
N ASN A 140 -22.48 -9.37 3.92
CA ASN A 140 -23.80 -9.00 3.41
C ASN A 140 -24.46 -10.22 2.78
N ASP A 141 -25.76 -10.37 2.99
CA ASP A 141 -26.56 -11.48 2.43
C ASP A 141 -26.03 -12.88 2.81
N GLY A 142 -25.41 -12.99 3.99
CA GLY A 142 -24.84 -14.26 4.48
C GLY A 142 -23.47 -14.62 3.88
N GLU A 143 -22.87 -13.74 3.08
CA GLU A 143 -21.59 -14.00 2.40
C GLU A 143 -20.53 -12.96 2.77
N PRO A 144 -19.30 -13.39 3.14
CA PRO A 144 -18.18 -12.48 3.35
C PRO A 144 -17.61 -11.99 2.01
N LYS A 145 -17.33 -10.70 1.86
CA LYS A 145 -16.76 -10.09 0.64
C LYS A 145 -15.71 -9.05 1.02
N VAL A 146 -14.59 -9.04 0.31
CA VAL A 146 -13.49 -8.11 0.54
C VAL A 146 -13.36 -7.16 -0.65
N PHE A 147 -13.35 -5.87 -0.39
CA PHE A 147 -13.16 -4.83 -1.40
C PHE A 147 -11.80 -4.16 -1.20
N ILE A 148 -10.89 -4.29 -2.16
CA ILE A 148 -9.60 -3.59 -2.08
C ILE A 148 -9.80 -2.14 -2.52
N HIS A 149 -9.40 -1.22 -1.64
CA HIS A 149 -9.46 0.23 -1.89
C HIS A 149 -8.10 0.78 -2.31
N SER A 150 -6.99 0.21 -1.80
CA SER A 150 -5.63 0.62 -2.19
C SER A 150 -4.61 -0.49 -1.95
N LEU A 151 -3.50 -0.42 -2.70
CA LEU A 151 -2.33 -1.28 -2.58
C LEU A 151 -1.09 -0.41 -2.82
N TYR A 152 -0.03 -0.58 -2.03
CA TYR A 152 1.23 0.12 -2.26
C TYR A 152 2.41 -0.57 -1.55
N PRO A 153 3.63 -0.45 -2.10
CA PRO A 153 4.84 -0.91 -1.43
C PRO A 153 5.20 0.01 -0.26
N GLY A 154 5.61 -0.58 0.85
CA GLY A 154 5.96 0.06 2.10
C GLY A 154 4.90 -0.14 3.19
N CYS A 155 5.25 0.32 4.38
CA CYS A 155 4.41 0.22 5.58
C CYS A 155 3.16 1.12 5.54
N ASP A 156 2.14 0.78 6.34
CA ASP A 156 0.97 1.63 6.49
C ASP A 156 1.31 2.93 7.23
N ILE A 157 0.93 4.05 6.63
CA ILE A 157 1.08 5.40 7.21
C ILE A 157 -0.21 5.91 7.87
N GLY A 158 -1.20 5.02 7.99
CA GLY A 158 -2.51 5.27 8.58
C GLY A 158 -3.36 6.24 7.76
N GLU A 159 -4.39 6.81 8.40
CA GLU A 159 -5.29 7.73 7.71
C GLU A 159 -4.55 9.00 7.25
N LEU A 160 -4.72 9.38 5.98
CA LEU A 160 -4.17 10.61 5.43
C LEU A 160 -4.93 11.85 5.96
N LYS A 161 -4.70 12.18 7.23
CA LYS A 161 -5.30 13.29 7.98
C LYS A 161 -4.25 13.96 8.88
N ASP A 162 -4.42 15.25 9.11
CA ASP A 162 -3.59 16.08 10.00
C ASP A 162 -2.11 16.08 9.56
N ASP A 163 -1.16 16.37 10.46
CA ASP A 163 0.27 16.31 10.18
C ASP A 163 0.79 14.88 10.28
N ILE A 164 0.92 14.22 9.12
CA ILE A 164 1.35 12.82 9.02
C ILE A 164 2.80 12.67 9.46
N THR A 165 3.66 13.62 9.09
CA THR A 165 5.07 13.54 9.44
C THR A 165 5.29 13.63 10.93
N LYS A 166 4.55 14.48 11.63
CA LYS A 166 4.59 14.55 13.09
C LYS A 166 4.01 13.29 13.75
N ARG A 167 2.95 12.71 13.18
CA ARG A 167 2.25 11.54 13.74
C ARG A 167 3.07 10.26 13.57
N GLU A 168 3.60 10.03 12.38
CA GLU A 168 4.25 8.79 11.98
C GLU A 168 5.78 8.87 11.99
N GLY A 169 6.36 10.07 12.09
CA GLY A 169 7.81 10.25 11.99
C GLY A 169 8.34 9.97 10.57
N ARG A 170 7.48 10.04 9.54
CA ARG A 170 7.84 9.73 8.16
C ARG A 170 7.74 10.94 7.24
N VAL A 171 8.64 11.02 6.28
CA VAL A 171 8.61 12.00 5.18
C VAL A 171 8.21 11.32 3.88
N PHE A 172 7.58 12.05 2.98
CA PHE A 172 7.16 11.54 1.68
C PHE A 172 8.25 11.73 0.63
N PHE A 173 8.25 10.86 -0.37
CA PHE A 173 8.91 11.11 -1.64
C PHE A 173 7.92 11.67 -2.67
N GLY A 174 8.43 12.50 -3.57
CA GLY A 174 7.65 12.94 -4.73
C GLY A 174 7.32 11.76 -5.67
N TRP A 175 6.22 11.89 -6.43
CA TRP A 175 5.79 10.87 -7.40
C TRP A 175 6.86 10.46 -8.43
N TYR A 176 7.82 11.34 -8.73
CA TYR A 176 8.89 11.10 -9.68
C TYR A 176 10.27 11.04 -9.02
N HIS A 177 10.30 10.86 -7.70
CA HIS A 177 11.55 10.69 -6.98
C HIS A 177 12.16 9.33 -7.30
N PRO A 178 13.47 9.24 -7.60
CA PRO A 178 14.10 7.98 -7.94
C PRO A 178 14.08 7.01 -6.75
N GLY A 179 13.90 5.73 -7.05
CA GLY A 179 14.22 4.61 -6.15
C GLY A 179 15.69 4.23 -6.24
N GLU A 180 16.14 3.43 -5.26
CA GLU A 180 17.50 2.85 -5.18
C GLU A 180 17.86 1.97 -6.39
#